data_AF-A0ABD3XU84-F1
#
_entry.id   AF-A0ABD3XU84-F1
#
_cell.length_a   1.000
_cell.length_b   1.000
_cell.length_c   1.000
_cell.angle_alpha   90.00
_cell.angle_beta   90.00
_cell.angle_gamma   90.00
#
_symmetry.space_group_name_H-M   'P 1'
#
loop_
_entity.id
_entity.type
_entity.pdbx_description
1 polymer ?
#
loop_
_entity_poly.entity_id
_entity_poly.type
_entity_poly.pdbx_seq_one_letter_code
_entity_poly.pdbx_strand_id
1 'polypeptide(L)'
;VEDYFLTPCMLRQESPTAVFSPENDPRMVRTPDMCCIFTEKYLPTPIFHRLLAACVTRWPVAKKKDAAEYLIFCGCCVFDIDLFHRLTVYVKNHVVFARITKMVVDEVKTIDTKLCSRVRRFITRNLSKITSFMGQNLQYDLQAAFQTWHADD
;
A
#
# COMPACT_ATOMS: atom_id res chain seq x y z
N VAL A 1 -21.12 -6.76 18.25
CA VAL A 1 -20.04 -6.36 17.33
C VAL A 1 -19.14 -5.48 18.16
N GLU A 2 -17.89 -5.88 18.37
CA GLU A 2 -16.94 -5.05 19.12
C GLU A 2 -16.42 -3.94 18.18
N ASP A 3 -16.52 -2.69 18.63
CA ASP A 3 -15.99 -1.55 17.90
C ASP A 3 -14.48 -1.45 18.15
N TYR A 4 -13.69 -1.75 17.12
CA TYR A 4 -12.22 -1.63 17.18
C TYR A 4 -11.78 -0.25 16.70
N PHE A 5 -11.03 0.47 17.53
CA PHE A 5 -10.40 1.73 17.18
C PHE A 5 -8.94 1.50 16.77
N LEU A 6 -8.56 1.98 15.59
CA LEU A 6 -7.19 1.92 15.11
C LEU A 6 -6.44 3.21 15.47
N THR A 7 -5.36 3.07 16.23
CA THR A 7 -4.44 4.16 16.57
C THR A 7 -3.08 3.88 15.92
N PRO A 8 -2.81 4.37 14.70
CA PRO A 8 -1.67 3.92 13.89
C PRO A 8 -0.29 4.10 14.55
N CYS A 9 -0.12 5.14 15.39
CA CYS A 9 1.13 5.40 16.11
C CYS A 9 1.38 4.43 17.27
N MET A 10 0.36 3.72 17.76
CA MET A 10 0.47 2.74 18.84
C MET A 10 0.60 1.30 18.33
N LEU A 11 0.60 1.11 17.01
CA LEU A 11 0.79 -0.20 16.41
C LEU A 11 2.24 -0.65 16.59
N ARG A 12 2.43 -1.96 16.68
CA ARG A 12 3.77 -2.56 16.64
C ARG A 12 4.53 -2.13 15.39
N GLN A 13 5.82 -1.86 15.56
CA GLN A 13 6.72 -1.70 14.42
C GLN A 13 7.05 -3.09 13.87
N GLU A 14 6.92 -3.24 12.56
CA GLU A 14 7.39 -4.43 11.87
C GLU A 14 8.07 -3.96 10.59
N SER A 15 9.19 -4.58 10.23
CA SER A 15 9.82 -4.25 8.96
C SER A 15 8.81 -4.56 7.86
N PRO A 16 8.51 -3.61 6.95
CA PRO A 16 7.65 -3.89 5.80
C PRO A 16 8.12 -5.18 5.10
N THR A 17 9.43 -5.33 4.87
CA THR A 17 10.01 -6.54 4.26
C THR A 17 9.75 -7.84 5.04
N ALA A 18 9.63 -7.80 6.38
CA ALA A 18 9.32 -8.97 7.20
C ALA A 18 7.85 -9.40 7.07
N VAL A 19 6.94 -8.44 6.90
CA VAL A 19 5.53 -8.69 6.54
C VAL A 19 5.40 -9.28 5.13
N PHE A 20 6.40 -9.04 4.27
CA PHE A 20 6.37 -9.32 2.82
C PHE A 20 7.23 -10.49 2.33
N SER A 21 7.76 -11.35 3.19
CA SER A 21 8.58 -12.48 2.72
C SER A 21 7.71 -13.69 2.29
N PRO A 22 8.02 -14.35 1.15
CA PRO A 22 9.29 -14.32 0.47
C PRO A 22 9.23 -13.66 -0.91
N GLU A 23 10.31 -12.98 -1.27
CA GLU A 23 10.64 -12.63 -2.66
C GLU A 23 10.80 -13.87 -3.57
N ASN A 24 10.55 -15.07 -3.04
CA ASN A 24 10.74 -16.38 -3.65
C ASN A 24 9.49 -17.30 -3.60
N ASP A 25 8.27 -16.83 -3.26
CA ASP A 25 7.10 -17.70 -3.44
C ASP A 25 6.70 -17.69 -4.93
N PRO A 26 6.90 -18.80 -5.69
CA PRO A 26 6.56 -18.85 -7.11
C PRO A 26 5.05 -18.67 -7.37
N ARG A 27 4.22 -18.74 -6.32
CA ARG A 27 2.78 -18.51 -6.30
C ARG A 27 2.39 -17.05 -6.06
N MET A 28 3.36 -16.13 -6.05
CA MET A 28 3.08 -14.71 -5.84
C MET A 28 3.59 -13.89 -7.01
N VAL A 29 2.73 -13.01 -7.52
CA VAL A 29 3.09 -12.00 -8.53
C VAL A 29 2.88 -10.64 -7.93
N ARG A 30 3.80 -9.71 -8.18
CA ARG A 30 3.80 -8.38 -7.59
C ARG A 30 3.92 -7.34 -8.68
N THR A 31 3.17 -6.24 -8.56
CA THR A 31 3.48 -5.05 -9.35
C THR A 31 4.79 -4.43 -8.87
N PRO A 32 5.44 -3.61 -9.70
CA PRO A 32 6.40 -2.62 -9.20
C PRO A 32 5.77 -1.74 -8.11
N ASP A 33 6.61 -1.10 -7.30
CA ASP A 33 6.13 -0.14 -6.32
C ASP A 33 5.67 1.15 -7.00
N MET A 34 4.46 1.55 -6.67
CA MET A 34 4.04 2.93 -6.89
C MET A 34 4.58 3.77 -5.74
N CYS A 35 5.48 4.71 -6.06
CA CYS A 35 6.03 5.66 -5.11
C CYS A 35 5.24 6.98 -5.16
N CYS A 36 5.02 7.58 -3.99
CA CYS A 36 4.53 8.94 -3.85
C CYS A 36 5.59 9.71 -3.08
N ILE A 37 6.34 10.54 -3.80
CA ILE A 37 7.46 11.31 -3.26
C ILE A 37 6.96 12.72 -2.95
N PHE A 38 7.29 13.18 -1.74
CA PHE A 38 7.03 14.56 -1.32
C PHE A 38 8.28 15.37 -1.64
N THR A 39 8.08 16.58 -2.19
CA THR A 39 9.19 17.45 -2.60
C THR A 39 10.02 17.89 -1.41
N GLU A 40 9.34 18.12 -0.28
CA GLU A 40 9.98 18.20 1.02
C GLU A 40 10.45 16.80 1.43
N LYS A 41 11.71 16.65 1.86
CA LYS A 41 12.27 15.38 2.39
C LYS A 41 11.67 14.98 3.75
N TYR A 42 10.43 15.39 4.00
CA TYR A 42 9.67 15.15 5.19
C TYR A 42 8.26 14.74 4.80
N LEU A 43 7.85 13.57 5.28
CA LEU A 43 6.47 13.14 5.22
C LEU A 43 5.83 13.39 6.59
N PRO A 44 4.89 14.34 6.71
CA PRO A 44 4.13 14.46 7.94
C PRO A 44 3.42 13.14 8.26
N THR A 45 3.64 12.60 9.45
CA THR A 45 2.98 11.37 9.93
C THR A 45 1.46 11.35 9.71
N PRO A 46 0.72 12.48 9.88
CA PRO A 46 -0.72 12.51 9.61
C PRO A 46 -1.12 12.21 8.16
N ILE A 47 -0.24 12.45 7.18
CA ILE A 47 -0.52 12.14 5.77
C ILE A 47 -0.75 10.63 5.60
N PHE A 48 0.21 9.86 6.09
CA PHE A 48 0.20 8.41 5.98
C PHE A 48 -0.97 7.81 6.77
N HIS A 49 -1.21 8.29 7.99
CA HIS A 49 -2.33 7.81 8.81
C HIS A 49 -3.69 8.09 8.18
N ARG A 50 -3.89 9.27 7.58
CA ARG A 50 -5.13 9.60 6.85
C ARG A 50 -5.29 8.76 5.59
N LEU A 51 -4.20 8.45 4.89
CA LEU A 51 -4.24 7.53 3.76
C LEU A 51 -4.65 6.12 4.21
N LEU A 52 -4.08 5.61 5.30
CA LEU A 52 -4.47 4.31 5.86
C LEU A 52 -5.94 4.29 6.25
N ALA A 53 -6.44 5.34 6.91
CA ALA A 53 -7.86 5.45 7.25
C ALA A 53 -8.74 5.39 5.99
N ALA A 54 -8.38 6.11 4.92
CA ALA A 54 -9.08 6.02 3.64
C ALA A 54 -9.06 4.59 3.06
N CYS A 55 -7.91 3.91 3.10
CA CYS A 55 -7.80 2.51 2.65
C CYS A 55 -8.69 1.56 3.47
N VAL A 56 -8.74 1.69 4.80
CA VAL A 56 -9.60 0.86 5.68
C VAL A 56 -11.08 1.03 5.34
N THR A 57 -11.52 2.23 4.94
CA THR A 57 -12.92 2.43 4.49
C THR A 57 -13.24 1.77 3.16
N ARG A 58 -12.22 1.38 2.38
CA ARG A 58 -12.40 0.83 1.04
C ARG A 58 -12.16 -0.67 0.97
N TRP A 59 -11.19 -1.18 1.73
CA TRP A 59 -10.76 -2.56 1.72
C TRP A 59 -10.51 -3.05 3.16
N PRO A 60 -10.93 -4.28 3.49
CA PRO A 60 -10.63 -4.88 4.78
C PRO A 60 -9.11 -5.06 4.96
N VAL A 61 -8.64 -4.86 6.18
CA VAL A 61 -7.25 -5.19 6.55
C VAL A 61 -7.06 -6.70 6.46
N ALA A 62 -6.02 -7.12 5.74
CA ALA A 62 -5.72 -8.52 5.53
C ALA A 62 -5.31 -9.20 6.84
N LYS A 63 -5.59 -10.51 6.96
CA LYS A 63 -5.16 -11.32 8.10
C LYS A 63 -4.04 -12.29 7.72
N LYS A 64 -3.20 -12.64 8.69
CA LYS A 64 -2.34 -13.83 8.60
C LYS A 64 -3.24 -15.07 8.55
N LYS A 65 -2.98 -15.97 7.60
CA LYS A 65 -3.80 -17.18 7.38
C LYS A 65 -3.94 -18.04 8.64
N ASP A 66 -2.89 -18.09 9.46
CA ASP A 66 -2.79 -19.06 10.55
C ASP A 66 -2.93 -18.46 11.96
N ALA A 67 -3.11 -17.14 12.09
CA ALA A 67 -3.01 -16.46 13.39
C ALA A 67 -4.18 -15.51 13.72
N ALA A 68 -5.20 -15.41 12.86
CA ALA A 68 -6.30 -14.41 12.95
C ALA A 68 -5.83 -12.94 13.10
N GLU A 69 -4.54 -12.70 12.94
CA GLU A 69 -3.87 -11.44 13.25
C GLU A 69 -3.94 -10.50 12.05
N TYR A 70 -4.36 -9.26 12.29
CA TYR A 70 -4.42 -8.22 11.27
C TYR A 70 -3.02 -7.75 10.85
N LEU A 71 -2.84 -7.59 9.54
CA LEU A 71 -1.62 -7.10 8.91
C LEU A 71 -1.59 -5.58 8.86
N ILE A 72 -1.62 -4.96 10.05
CA ILE A 72 -1.55 -3.52 10.24
C ILE A 72 -0.48 -3.19 11.29
N PHE A 73 0.44 -2.30 10.92
CA PHE A 73 1.68 -2.02 11.63
C PHE A 73 1.97 -0.52 11.59
N CYS A 74 2.85 -0.06 12.48
CA CYS A 74 3.35 1.32 12.42
C CYS A 74 4.15 1.51 11.13
N GLY A 75 3.60 2.29 10.20
CA GLY A 75 4.23 2.54 8.90
C GLY A 75 3.90 1.54 7.78
N CYS A 76 3.01 0.57 7.99
CA CYS A 76 2.69 -0.46 7.00
C CYS A 76 1.30 -1.07 7.20
N CYS A 77 0.53 -1.28 6.13
CA CYS A 77 -0.73 -2.00 6.18
C CYS A 77 -0.98 -2.80 4.91
N VAL A 78 -1.62 -3.96 5.06
CA VAL A 78 -2.02 -4.83 3.97
C VAL A 78 -3.54 -4.96 3.96
N PHE A 79 -4.13 -4.88 2.78
CA PHE A 79 -5.57 -4.92 2.56
C PHE A 79 -5.92 -6.01 1.55
N ASP A 80 -7.00 -6.74 1.78
CA ASP A 80 -7.54 -7.67 0.79
C ASP A 80 -8.43 -6.89 -0.20
N ILE A 81 -8.03 -6.81 -1.46
CA ILE A 81 -8.79 -6.14 -2.53
C ILE A 81 -9.91 -7.05 -3.01
N ASP A 82 -9.58 -8.31 -3.23
CA ASP A 82 -10.46 -9.41 -3.61
C ASP A 82 -9.84 -10.73 -3.12
N LEU A 83 -10.37 -11.88 -3.59
CA LEU A 83 -9.92 -13.21 -3.17
C LEU A 83 -8.45 -13.51 -3.50
N PHE A 84 -7.87 -12.83 -4.48
CA PHE A 84 -6.55 -13.13 -5.01
C PHE A 84 -5.58 -11.97 -4.86
N HIS A 85 -6.07 -10.74 -4.71
CA HIS A 85 -5.23 -9.55 -4.71
C HIS A 85 -5.18 -8.87 -3.36
N ARG A 86 -3.97 -8.50 -2.96
CA ARG A 86 -3.69 -7.69 -1.79
C ARG A 86 -3.08 -6.36 -2.18
N LEU A 87 -3.54 -5.29 -1.55
CA LEU A 87 -2.91 -3.98 -1.60
C LEU A 87 -2.02 -3.84 -0.38
N THR A 88 -0.75 -3.56 -0.62
CA THR A 88 0.20 -3.19 0.41
C THR A 88 0.43 -1.69 0.34
N VAL A 89 0.36 -0.99 1.48
CA VAL A 89 0.69 0.44 1.60
C VAL A 89 1.67 0.61 2.76
N TYR A 90 2.82 1.22 2.52
CA TYR A 90 3.85 1.42 3.54
C TYR A 90 4.62 2.72 3.34
N VAL A 91 5.31 3.15 4.38
CA VAL A 91 6.23 4.28 4.33
C VAL A 91 7.66 3.81 4.56
N LYS A 92 8.59 4.30 3.74
CA LYS A 92 10.04 4.11 3.94
C LYS A 92 10.75 5.38 3.49
N ASN A 93 11.73 5.86 4.25
CA ASN A 93 12.52 7.05 3.91
C ASN A 93 11.67 8.27 3.48
N HIS A 94 10.55 8.52 4.20
CA HIS A 94 9.60 9.61 3.89
C HIS A 94 8.85 9.48 2.54
N VAL A 95 8.90 8.32 1.88
CA VAL A 95 8.15 8.03 0.66
C VAL A 95 7.03 7.06 1.01
N VAL A 96 5.83 7.35 0.50
CA VAL A 96 4.71 6.40 0.56
C VAL A 96 4.81 5.47 -0.64
N PHE A 97 4.80 4.17 -0.36
CA PHE A 97 4.81 3.13 -1.36
C PHE A 97 3.47 2.39 -1.35
N ALA A 98 3.05 1.95 -2.52
CA ALA A 98 1.95 1.02 -2.65
C ALA A 98 2.22 -0.02 -3.72
N ARG A 99 1.80 -1.26 -3.46
CA ARG A 99 2.04 -2.42 -4.32
C ARG A 99 0.82 -3.32 -4.33
N ILE A 100 0.51 -3.89 -5.49
CA ILE A 100 -0.50 -4.95 -5.60
C ILE A 100 0.22 -6.28 -5.69
N THR A 101 -0.21 -7.22 -4.86
CA THR A 101 0.30 -8.59 -4.85
C THR A 101 -0.85 -9.53 -5.18
N LYS A 102 -0.67 -10.37 -6.20
CA LYS A 102 -1.59 -11.44 -6.54
C LYS A 102 -1.07 -12.75 -5.93
N MET A 103 -1.90 -13.38 -5.11
CA MET A 103 -1.66 -14.67 -4.47
C MET A 103 -2.24 -15.76 -5.40
N VAL A 104 -1.46 -16.31 -6.33
CA VAL A 104 -1.93 -17.25 -7.37
C VAL A 104 -1.40 -18.66 -7.14
N VAL A 105 -2.27 -19.66 -7.26
CA VAL A 105 -1.88 -21.08 -7.41
C VAL A 105 -1.79 -21.49 -8.90
N ASP A 106 -1.98 -20.54 -9.83
CA ASP A 106 -2.35 -20.76 -11.23
C ASP A 106 -1.31 -20.20 -12.24
N GLU A 107 -1.30 -20.70 -13.48
CA GLU A 107 -0.23 -20.48 -14.46
C GLU A 107 -0.12 -19.03 -14.99
N VAL A 108 -1.23 -18.27 -14.98
CA VAL A 108 -1.23 -16.89 -15.51
C VAL A 108 -0.75 -15.89 -14.45
N LYS A 109 0.55 -15.60 -14.53
CA LYS A 109 1.30 -14.72 -13.63
C LYS A 109 1.19 -13.22 -13.97
N THR A 110 0.00 -12.72 -14.25
CA THR A 110 -0.23 -11.29 -14.52
C THR A 110 -1.30 -10.68 -13.62
N ILE A 111 -1.17 -9.38 -13.37
CA ILE A 111 -2.09 -8.55 -12.59
C ILE A 111 -2.86 -7.65 -13.56
N ASP A 112 -4.19 -7.61 -13.42
CA ASP A 112 -5.06 -6.80 -14.27
C ASP A 112 -4.68 -5.32 -14.23
N THR A 113 -4.39 -4.76 -15.40
CA THR A 113 -4.01 -3.35 -15.59
C THR A 113 -5.12 -2.39 -15.16
N LYS A 114 -6.39 -2.80 -15.28
CA LYS A 114 -7.55 -2.03 -14.79
C LYS A 114 -7.56 -1.97 -13.27
N LEU A 115 -7.24 -3.08 -12.60
CA LEU A 115 -7.10 -3.10 -11.15
C LEU A 115 -6.00 -2.13 -10.69
N CYS A 116 -4.81 -2.20 -11.31
CA CYS A 116 -3.70 -1.27 -11.04
C CYS A 116 -4.14 0.19 -11.20
N SER A 117 -4.83 0.50 -12.29
CA SER A 117 -5.32 1.86 -12.58
C SER A 117 -6.33 2.37 -11.55
N ARG A 118 -7.24 1.51 -11.06
CA ARG A 118 -8.21 1.87 -10.02
C ARG A 118 -7.52 2.17 -8.68
N VAL A 119 -6.59 1.31 -8.26
CA VAL A 119 -5.83 1.49 -7.01
C VAL A 119 -4.99 2.76 -7.07
N ARG A 120 -4.26 2.98 -8.18
CA ARG A 120 -3.50 4.20 -8.41
C ARG A 120 -4.38 5.44 -8.28
N ARG A 121 -5.51 5.48 -9.00
CA ARG A 121 -6.45 6.61 -8.95
C ARG A 121 -6.99 6.85 -7.53
N PHE A 122 -7.28 5.78 -6.80
CA PHE A 122 -7.76 5.88 -5.41
C PHE A 122 -6.70 6.52 -4.50
N ILE A 123 -5.46 6.02 -4.53
CA ILE A 123 -4.38 6.52 -3.68
C ILE A 123 -4.03 7.96 -4.04
N THR A 124 -3.83 8.26 -5.33
CA THR A 124 -3.53 9.62 -5.80
C THR A 124 -4.62 10.59 -5.37
N ARG A 125 -5.91 10.26 -5.58
CA ARG A 125 -7.03 11.14 -5.21
C ARG A 125 -7.08 11.41 -3.70
N ASN A 126 -6.83 10.39 -2.87
CA ASN A 126 -6.84 10.57 -1.42
C ASN A 126 -5.64 11.37 -0.94
N LEU A 127 -4.44 11.09 -1.46
CA LEU A 127 -3.25 11.87 -1.15
C LEU A 127 -3.42 13.33 -1.53
N SER A 128 -3.92 13.64 -2.74
CA SER A 128 -4.21 15.02 -3.16
C SER A 128 -5.20 15.74 -2.24
N LYS A 129 -6.24 15.04 -1.76
CA LYS A 129 -7.19 15.62 -0.79
C LYS A 129 -6.54 15.88 0.56
N ILE A 130 -5.76 14.92 1.05
CA ILE A 130 -5.08 15.00 2.35
C ILE A 130 -4.07 16.14 2.33
N THR A 131 -3.23 16.23 1.31
CA THR A 131 -2.22 17.29 1.16
C THR A 131 -2.89 18.65 0.98
N SER A 132 -3.93 18.76 0.17
CA SER A 132 -4.70 20.00 0.01
C SER A 132 -5.30 20.49 1.33
N PHE A 133 -5.81 19.58 2.16
CA PHE A 133 -6.35 19.91 3.48
C PHE A 133 -5.29 20.43 4.46
N MET A 134 -4.04 19.96 4.37
CA MET A 134 -2.97 20.34 5.31
C MET A 134 -2.24 21.65 4.95
N GLY A 135 -2.69 22.38 3.92
CA GLY A 135 -2.13 23.68 3.53
C GLY A 135 -1.11 23.60 2.39
N GLN A 136 -1.08 24.66 1.58
CA GLN A 136 -0.62 24.77 0.19
C GLN A 136 0.87 24.48 -0.14
N ASN A 137 1.69 23.99 0.79
CA ASN A 137 3.16 23.96 0.58
C ASN A 137 3.80 22.58 0.38
N LEU A 138 3.03 21.50 0.45
CA LEU A 138 3.57 20.19 0.08
C LEU A 138 3.42 19.99 -1.42
N GLN A 139 4.43 20.46 -2.17
CA GLN A 139 4.64 19.95 -3.51
C GLN A 139 4.84 18.43 -3.40
N TYR A 140 4.09 17.68 -4.19
CA TYR A 140 4.21 16.24 -4.29
C TYR A 140 4.41 15.89 -5.75
N ASP A 141 5.36 15.01 -6.03
CA ASP A 141 5.52 14.43 -7.34
C ASP A 141 5.08 12.97 -7.25
N LEU A 142 4.00 12.64 -7.96
CA LEU A 142 3.55 11.26 -8.09
C LEU A 142 4.40 10.55 -9.14
N GLN A 143 5.70 10.39 -8.86
CA GLN A 143 6.58 9.56 -9.67
C GLN A 143 6.32 8.10 -9.31
N ALA A 144 5.51 7.43 -10.13
CA ALA A 144 5.57 5.99 -10.18
C ALA A 144 6.95 5.63 -10.75
N ALA A 145 7.84 5.11 -9.92
CA ALA A 145 9.02 4.41 -10.41
C ALA A 145 8.56 3.11 -11.07
N PHE A 146 8.06 3.20 -12.30
CA PHE A 146 8.08 2.07 -13.21
C PHE A 146 9.55 1.91 -13.62
N GLN A 147 10.36 1.28 -12.76
CA GLN A 147 11.46 0.51 -13.32
C GLN A 147 10.78 -0.60 -14.13
N THR A 148 10.63 -0.28 -15.42
CA THR A 148 10.26 -1.13 -16.54
C THR A 148 9.00 -1.98 -16.38
N TRP A 149 7.87 -1.43 -16.83
CA TRP A 149 6.84 -2.23 -17.54
C TRP A 149 7.27 -2.48 -19.00
N HIS A 150 8.54 -2.80 -19.19
CA HIS A 150 9.05 -3.44 -20.38
C HIS A 150 9.53 -4.81 -19.88
N ALA A 151 8.72 -5.83 -20.16
CA ALA A 151 9.35 -7.08 -20.52
C ALA A 151 10.18 -6.74 -21.77
N ASP A 152 11.46 -7.05 -21.72
CA ASP A 152 12.26 -7.16 -22.93
C ASP A 152 11.49 -8.06 -23.92
N ASP A 153 11.57 -7.67 -25.20
CA ASP A 153 11.14 -8.49 -26.35
C ASP A 153 11.76 -9.89 -26.30
#